data_AF-A0A350P9I1-F1
#
_entry.id   AF-A0A350P9I1-F1
#
_cell.length_a   1.000
_cell.length_b   1.000
_cell.length_c   1.000
_cell.angle_alpha   90.00
_cell.angle_beta   90.00
_cell.angle_gamma   90.00
#
_symmetry.space_group_name_H-M   'P 1'
#
loop_
_entity.id
_entity.type
_entity.pdbx_description
1 polymer ?
#
loop_
_entity_poly.entity_id
_entity_poly.type
_entity_poly.pdbx_seq_one_letter_code
_entity_poly.pdbx_strand_id
1 'polypeptide(L)'
;MLKPGKKIRSHGGNFVYEILGPVCILYDREELPWPCCSLKWRGKQPYWNRQGKRFVPDLAASRCGAYAVSAQDLWGNSWEQVLILYDQRLHKKEKEFWYWKGPACKSPPEYEEN
;
A
#
# COMPACT_ATOMS: atom_id res chain seq x y z
N MET A 1 -6.61 -11.50 2.94
CA MET A 1 -5.80 -10.80 1.92
C MET A 1 -5.92 -11.54 0.60
N LEU A 2 -5.71 -10.87 -0.54
CA LEU A 2 -5.67 -11.60 -1.81
C LEU A 2 -4.48 -12.56 -1.89
N LYS A 3 -4.74 -13.79 -2.33
CA LYS A 3 -3.75 -14.84 -2.52
C LYS A 3 -2.84 -14.53 -3.72
N PRO A 4 -1.54 -14.85 -3.64
CA PRO A 4 -0.69 -14.97 -4.82
C PRO A 4 -1.33 -15.91 -5.87
N GLY A 5 -1.21 -15.58 -7.15
CA GLY A 5 -1.83 -16.27 -8.28
C GLY A 5 -3.29 -15.91 -8.56
N LYS A 6 -3.95 -15.14 -7.67
CA LYS A 6 -5.32 -14.66 -7.93
C LYS A 6 -5.32 -13.66 -9.07
N LYS A 7 -6.16 -13.90 -10.08
CA LYS A 7 -6.34 -13.02 -11.24
C LYS A 7 -7.53 -12.10 -11.04
N ILE A 8 -7.32 -10.81 -11.24
CA ILE A 8 -8.34 -9.77 -11.20
C ILE A 8 -8.36 -9.04 -12.53
N ARG A 9 -9.52 -8.49 -12.91
CA ARG A 9 -9.64 -7.67 -14.13
C ARG A 9 -9.63 -6.19 -13.76
N SER A 10 -9.01 -5.39 -14.62
CA SER A 10 -9.18 -3.94 -14.58
C SER A 10 -10.66 -3.56 -14.74
N HIS A 11 -11.05 -2.41 -14.18
CA HIS A 11 -12.42 -1.90 -14.28
C HIS A 11 -12.90 -1.73 -15.73
N GLY A 12 -11.98 -1.43 -16.65
CA GLY A 12 -12.27 -1.31 -18.09
C GLY A 12 -12.17 -2.63 -18.87
N GLY A 13 -11.80 -3.75 -18.22
CA GLY A 13 -11.70 -5.07 -18.85
C GLY A 13 -10.50 -5.31 -19.77
N ASN A 14 -9.70 -4.29 -20.05
CA ASN A 14 -8.56 -4.38 -20.99
C ASN A 14 -7.34 -5.11 -20.42
N PHE A 15 -7.16 -5.02 -19.09
CA PHE A 15 -6.03 -5.63 -18.42
C PHE A 15 -6.46 -6.71 -17.44
N VAL A 16 -5.67 -7.79 -17.37
CA VAL A 16 -5.75 -8.83 -16.36
C VAL A 16 -4.53 -8.68 -15.45
N TYR A 17 -4.74 -8.60 -14.14
CA TYR A 17 -3.68 -8.53 -13.15
C TYR A 17 -3.62 -9.83 -12.37
N GLU A 18 -2.49 -10.49 -12.38
CA GLU A 18 -2.19 -11.63 -11.53
C GLU A 18 -1.42 -11.16 -10.30
N ILE A 19 -1.92 -11.50 -9.11
CA ILE A 19 -1.35 -11.04 -7.86
C ILE A 19 -0.10 -11.84 -7.54
N LEU A 20 1.03 -11.16 -7.35
CA LEU A 20 2.28 -11.77 -6.91
C LEU A 20 2.34 -11.79 -5.38
N GLY A 21 1.89 -10.72 -4.74
CA GLY A 21 1.82 -10.64 -3.28
C GLY A 21 1.51 -9.25 -2.74
N PRO A 22 1.24 -9.15 -1.42
CA PRO A 22 1.03 -7.88 -0.76
C PRO A 22 2.33 -7.06 -0.68
N VAL A 23 2.26 -5.75 -0.96
CA VAL A 23 3.41 -4.84 -0.90
C VAL A 23 3.07 -3.61 -0.08
N CYS A 24 3.88 -3.33 0.94
CA CYS A 24 3.75 -2.10 1.70
C CYS A 24 4.37 -0.93 0.93
N ILE A 25 3.56 0.06 0.57
CA ILE A 25 4.03 1.30 -0.03
C ILE A 25 4.38 2.27 1.08
N LEU A 26 5.68 2.59 1.17
CA LEU A 26 6.21 3.63 2.03
C LEU A 26 6.69 4.76 1.13
N TYR A 27 6.20 5.96 1.36
CA TYR A 27 6.75 7.15 0.73
C TYR A 27 7.92 7.65 1.55
N ASP A 28 9.05 7.93 0.90
CA ASP A 28 10.02 8.82 1.54
C ASP A 28 9.35 10.20 1.62
N ARG A 29 9.54 10.83 2.77
CA ARG A 29 8.94 12.12 3.07
C ARG A 29 9.45 13.23 2.16
N GLU A 30 10.57 13.01 1.48
CA GLU A 30 11.13 13.90 0.45
C GLU A 30 10.31 13.88 -0.86
N GLU A 31 9.56 12.82 -1.13
CA GLU A 31 8.76 12.68 -2.36
C GLU A 31 7.34 13.25 -2.24
N LEU A 32 6.88 13.58 -1.02
CA LEU A 32 5.55 14.13 -0.78
C LEU A 32 5.54 15.67 -0.88
N PRO A 33 4.52 16.28 -1.52
CA PRO A 33 4.64 17.66 -1.99
C PRO A 33 4.90 18.76 -0.94
N TRP A 34 4.58 18.67 0.37
CA TRP A 34 4.79 19.77 1.35
C TRP A 34 4.67 19.32 2.85
N PRO A 35 5.19 20.07 3.86
CA PRO A 35 6.44 19.80 4.55
C PRO A 35 6.34 18.95 5.85
N CYS A 36 7.36 18.13 6.03
CA CYS A 36 7.69 17.22 7.14
C CYS A 36 7.73 17.85 8.56
N CYS A 37 7.22 17.19 9.61
CA CYS A 37 7.34 17.54 11.04
C CYS A 37 8.15 16.51 11.83
N SER A 38 8.99 16.96 12.75
CA SER A 38 9.66 16.15 13.76
C SER A 38 8.75 15.62 14.85
N LEU A 39 9.09 14.45 15.40
CA LEU A 39 8.46 13.93 16.62
C LEU A 39 8.65 14.85 17.85
N LYS A 40 9.61 15.78 17.86
CA LYS A 40 9.94 16.62 19.04
C LYS A 40 9.12 17.93 19.14
N TRP A 41 8.23 18.24 18.20
CA TRP A 41 7.71 19.60 18.01
C TRP A 41 6.20 19.66 17.73
N ARG A 42 5.47 20.50 18.48
CA ARG A 42 3.99 20.59 18.45
C ARG A 42 3.46 21.72 17.54
N GLY A 43 3.95 21.82 16.29
CA GLY A 43 3.53 22.83 15.29
C GLY A 43 4.24 22.69 13.91
N LYS A 44 4.00 23.60 12.95
CA LYS A 44 4.90 23.78 11.77
C LYS A 44 6.28 24.06 12.37
N GLN A 45 7.21 23.11 12.30
CA GLN A 45 8.57 23.41 12.76
C GLN A 45 9.17 24.52 11.90
N PRO A 46 10.09 25.35 12.44
CA PRO A 46 10.95 26.13 11.56
C PRO A 46 11.64 25.18 10.57
N TYR A 47 11.83 25.63 9.33
CA TYR A 47 12.26 24.75 8.22
C TYR A 47 13.60 24.04 8.52
N TRP A 48 14.44 24.61 9.39
CA TRP A 48 15.76 24.11 9.75
C TRP A 48 15.82 22.96 10.78
N ASN A 49 14.70 22.42 11.29
CA ASN A 49 14.72 21.43 12.39
C ASN A 49 13.74 20.24 12.29
N ARG A 50 13.22 19.91 11.10
CA ARG A 50 12.18 18.88 10.90
C ARG A 50 12.71 17.45 10.82
N GLN A 51 12.20 16.53 11.65
CA GLN A 51 12.75 15.17 11.87
C GLN A 51 11.66 14.12 12.21
N GLY A 52 10.74 13.82 11.30
CA GLY A 52 9.71 12.79 11.56
C GLY A 52 10.10 11.45 10.97
N LYS A 53 9.20 10.46 11.02
CA LYS A 53 9.46 9.17 10.38
C LYS A 53 9.79 9.43 8.91
N ARG A 54 11.01 9.03 8.52
CA ARG A 54 11.54 9.21 7.16
C ARG A 54 10.62 8.54 6.14
N PHE A 55 10.15 7.35 6.50
CA PHE A 55 9.16 6.63 5.73
C PHE A 55 7.76 6.85 6.30
N VAL A 56 6.89 7.40 5.47
CA VAL A 56 5.46 7.59 5.77
C VAL A 56 4.68 6.54 4.98
N PRO A 57 3.89 5.68 5.66
CA PRO A 57 3.06 4.73 4.95
C PRO A 57 2.02 5.45 4.10
N ASP A 58 1.76 4.90 2.92
CA ASP A 58 0.71 5.39 2.04
C ASP A 58 -0.65 5.47 2.76
N LEU A 59 -1.29 6.64 2.64
CA LEU A 59 -2.62 6.88 3.21
C LEU A 59 -3.70 6.09 2.47
N ALA A 60 -3.54 5.83 1.17
CA ALA A 60 -4.44 4.96 0.42
C ALA A 60 -4.30 3.50 0.89
N ALA A 61 -3.06 3.04 1.12
CA ALA A 61 -2.78 1.74 1.71
C ALA A 61 -3.36 1.53 3.13
N SER A 62 -3.72 2.60 3.85
CA SER A 62 -4.40 2.49 5.15
C SER A 62 -5.84 1.95 5.06
N ARG A 63 -6.46 2.04 3.87
CA ARG A 63 -7.86 1.64 3.66
C ARG A 63 -8.01 0.50 2.65
N CYS A 64 -7.08 0.40 1.72
CA CYS A 64 -7.09 -0.51 0.58
C CYS A 64 -5.75 -1.25 0.52
N GLY A 65 -5.74 -2.49 0.04
CA GLY A 65 -4.49 -3.26 -0.08
C GLY A 65 -3.69 -2.82 -1.31
N ALA A 66 -2.37 -2.78 -1.17
CA ALA A 66 -1.44 -2.56 -2.28
C ALA A 66 -0.75 -3.88 -2.64
N TYR A 67 -0.78 -4.28 -3.90
CA TYR A 67 -0.28 -5.58 -4.33
C TYR A 67 0.73 -5.40 -5.47
N ALA A 68 1.83 -6.16 -5.43
CA ALA A 68 2.62 -6.41 -6.62
C ALA A 68 1.80 -7.30 -7.54
N VAL A 69 1.64 -6.87 -8.79
CA VAL A 69 0.88 -7.60 -9.79
C VAL A 69 1.68 -7.74 -11.08
N SER A 70 1.55 -8.90 -11.72
CA SER A 70 1.91 -9.07 -13.13
C SER A 70 0.67 -8.73 -13.96
N ALA A 71 0.72 -7.61 -14.66
CA ALA A 71 -0.32 -7.15 -15.56
C ALA A 71 -0.12 -7.77 -16.95
N GLN A 72 -1.23 -8.10 -17.60
CA GLN A 72 -1.27 -8.59 -18.98
C GLN A 72 -2.34 -7.85 -19.77
N ASP A 73 -1.98 -7.40 -20.96
CA ASP A 73 -2.88 -6.78 -21.93
C ASP A 73 -3.56 -7.82 -22.84
N LEU A 74 -4.62 -7.40 -23.53
CA LEU A 74 -5.34 -8.18 -24.55
C LEU A 74 -4.42 -8.65 -25.68
N TRP A 75 -3.37 -7.87 -26.01
CA TRP A 75 -2.38 -8.23 -27.03
C TRP A 75 -1.27 -9.16 -26.52
N GLY A 76 -1.33 -9.59 -25.26
CA GLY A 76 -0.40 -10.55 -24.68
C GLY A 76 0.87 -9.94 -24.08
N ASN A 77 1.04 -8.62 -24.14
CA ASN A 77 2.13 -7.92 -23.46
C ASN A 77 1.95 -8.01 -21.95
N SER A 78 3.02 -8.29 -21.21
CA SER A 78 3.01 -8.33 -19.75
C SER A 78 4.02 -7.39 -19.13
N TRP A 79 3.70 -6.86 -17.94
CA TRP A 79 4.60 -6.03 -17.15
C TRP A 79 4.29 -6.16 -15.66
N GLU A 80 5.26 -5.86 -14.82
CA GLU A 80 5.07 -5.83 -13.37
C GLU A 80 4.79 -4.40 -12.90
N GLN A 81 3.81 -4.25 -12.00
CA GLN A 81 3.53 -2.98 -11.36
C GLN A 81 2.95 -3.18 -9.96
N VAL A 82 2.95 -2.11 -9.17
CA VAL A 82 2.23 -2.08 -7.89
C VAL A 82 0.85 -1.47 -8.10
N LEU A 83 -0.18 -2.19 -7.70
CA LEU A 83 -1.58 -1.79 -7.85
C LEU A 83 -2.24 -1.63 -6.48
N ILE A 84 -2.86 -0.48 -6.26
CA ILE A 84 -3.72 -0.24 -5.10
C ILE A 84 -5.16 -0.55 -5.49
N LEU A 85 -5.78 -1.50 -4.81
CA LEU A 85 -7.15 -1.93 -5.08
C LEU A 85 -8.15 -1.05 -4.33
N TYR A 86 -8.46 0.11 -4.91
CA TYR A 86 -9.36 1.09 -4.31
C TYR A 86 -10.81 0.60 -4.13
N ASP A 87 -11.22 -0.38 -4.95
CA ASP A 87 -12.49 -1.09 -4.90
C ASP A 87 -12.57 -2.07 -3.72
N GLN A 88 -11.44 -2.63 -3.30
CA GLN A 88 -11.37 -3.58 -2.21
C GLN A 88 -10.93 -2.92 -0.90
N ARG A 89 -11.91 -2.66 -0.03
CA ARG A 89 -11.65 -2.18 1.32
C ARG A 89 -11.11 -3.34 2.17
N LEU A 90 -9.98 -3.08 2.83
CA LEU A 90 -9.40 -4.02 3.79
C LEU A 90 -10.33 -4.22 4.99
N HIS A 91 -10.47 -5.46 5.43
CA HIS A 91 -11.20 -5.78 6.65
C HIS A 91 -10.39 -5.31 7.89
N LYS A 92 -11.04 -5.18 9.06
CA LYS A 92 -10.39 -4.61 10.26
C LYS A 92 -9.08 -5.32 10.63
N LYS A 93 -9.07 -6.66 10.61
CA LYS A 93 -7.87 -7.47 10.90
C LYS A 93 -6.75 -7.23 9.89
N GLU A 94 -7.08 -7.07 8.62
CA GLU A 94 -6.10 -6.81 7.56
C GLU A 94 -5.56 -5.40 7.64
N LYS A 95 -6.43 -4.40 7.87
CA LYS A 95 -6.01 -3.00 8.10
C LYS A 95 -4.97 -2.90 9.18
N GLU A 96 -5.11 -3.67 10.25
CA GLU A 96 -4.14 -3.69 11.35
C GLU A 96 -2.79 -4.28 10.94
N PHE A 97 -2.75 -5.16 9.94
CA PHE A 97 -1.49 -5.67 9.37
C PHE A 97 -0.86 -4.64 8.42
N TRP A 98 -1.65 -4.06 7.51
CA TRP A 98 -1.20 -3.06 6.54
C TRP A 98 -0.78 -1.74 7.19
N TYR A 99 -1.50 -1.35 8.23
CA TYR A 99 -1.33 -0.08 8.92
C TYR A 99 -1.44 -0.32 10.43
N TRP A 100 -0.32 -0.75 11.03
CA TRP A 100 -0.24 -0.98 12.46
C TRP A 100 0.25 0.27 13.20
N LYS A 101 -0.51 0.70 14.23
CA LYS A 101 -0.14 1.82 15.11
C LYS A 101 0.34 1.37 16.50
N GLY A 102 0.29 0.07 16.81
CA GLY A 102 0.63 -0.48 18.13
C GLY A 102 2.05 -1.05 18.23
N PRO A 103 2.38 -1.76 19.34
CA PRO A 103 3.67 -2.42 19.52
C PRO A 103 3.87 -3.57 18.51
N ALA A 104 5.09 -3.77 18.02
CA ALA A 104 5.43 -4.71 16.97
C ALA A 104 5.10 -6.17 17.36
N CYS A 105 3.92 -6.67 16.99
CA CYS A 105 3.53 -8.05 17.28
C CYS A 105 2.27 -8.44 16.51
N LYS A 106 2.35 -8.54 15.17
CA LYS A 106 1.26 -9.15 14.38
C LYS A 106 1.83 -10.01 13.26
N SER A 107 1.39 -11.27 13.23
CA SER A 107 1.56 -12.16 12.09
C SER A 107 0.70 -11.66 10.92
N PRO A 108 1.06 -12.00 9.67
CA PRO A 108 0.21 -11.75 8.51
C PRO A 108 -1.17 -12.39 8.69
N PRO A 109 -2.27 -11.70 8.30
CA PRO A 109 -3.59 -12.30 8.30
C PRO A 109 -3.63 -13.40 7.24
N GLU A 110 -4.48 -14.39 7.47
CA GLU A 110 -4.71 -15.45 6.49
C GLU A 110 -5.25 -14.88 5.17
N TYR A 111 -4.91 -15.55 4.07
CA TYR A 111 -5.42 -15.17 2.77
C TYR A 111 -6.88 -15.58 2.62
N GLU A 112 -7.68 -14.77 1.93
CA GLU A 112 -9.09 -15.12 1.68
C GLU A 112 -9.18 -16.30 0.72
N GLU A 113 -9.98 -17.30 1.09
CA GLU A 113 -10.40 -18.42 0.26
C GLU A 113 -11.72 -18.09 -0.42
N ASN A 114 -11.66 -17.46 -1.58
CA ASN A 114 -12.78 -17.34 -2.52
C ASN A 114 -12.24 -17.21 -3.94
#